data_AF-A0AAW7YTM3-F1
#
_entry.id   AF-A0AAW7YTM3-F1
#
_cell.length_a   1.000
_cell.length_b   1.000
_cell.length_c   1.000
_cell.angle_alpha   90.00
_cell.angle_beta   90.00
_cell.angle_gamma   90.00
#
_symmetry.space_group_name_H-M   'P 1'
#
loop_
_entity.id
_entity.type
_entity.pdbx_description
1 polymer ?
#
loop_
_entity_poly.entity_id
_entity_poly.type
_entity_poly.pdbx_seq_one_letter_code
_entity_poly.pdbx_strand_id
1 'polypeptide(L)' 'MAKKVEKVVKLQIPAGKANPATPVGPALGQAGVNIMGLCKEFNARTQEQAGLIIQVEISVYEDRSFTFITKTPPAPV' A
#
# COMPACT_ATOMS: atom_id res chain seq x y z
N MET A 1 -18.47 -9.11 9.76
CA MET A 1 -17.93 -8.60 11.04
C MET A 1 -16.80 -7.64 10.69
N ALA A 2 -16.91 -6.37 11.07
CA ALA A 2 -15.91 -5.35 10.71
C ALA A 2 -14.67 -5.51 11.59
N LYS A 3 -13.53 -5.91 11.01
CA LYS A 3 -12.25 -5.89 11.73
C LYS A 3 -11.95 -4.45 12.14
N LYS A 4 -11.61 -4.23 13.41
CA LYS A 4 -11.27 -2.90 13.92
C LYS A 4 -9.92 -2.46 13.35
N VAL A 5 -9.92 -1.34 12.64
CA VAL A 5 -8.70 -0.75 12.07
C VAL A 5 -7.91 -0.11 13.21
N GLU A 6 -6.69 -0.58 13.44
CA GLU A 6 -5.75 -0.04 14.40
C GLU A 6 -5.04 1.19 13.83
N LYS A 7 -4.62 1.11 12.56
CA LYS A 7 -3.85 2.18 11.90
C LYS A 7 -4.14 2.24 10.41
N VAL A 8 -4.21 3.45 9.87
CA VAL A 8 -4.29 3.67 8.42
C VAL A 8 -3.01 4.37 7.96
N VAL A 9 -2.34 3.78 6.97
CA VAL A 9 -1.11 4.31 6.37
C VAL A 9 -1.41 4.66 4.92
N LYS A 10 -1.17 5.91 4.52
CA LYS A 10 -1.36 6.38 3.14
C LYS A 10 0.01 6.65 2.53
N LEU A 11 0.30 6.02 1.40
CA LEU A 11 1.56 6.16 0.69
C LEU A 11 1.30 6.43 -0.78
N GLN A 12 2.21 7.15 -1.41
CA GLN A 12 2.24 7.36 -2.86
C GLN A 12 3.40 6.57 -3.41
N ILE A 13 3.10 5.61 -4.28
CA ILE A 13 4.11 4.71 -4.84
C ILE A 13 3.93 4.70 -6.36
N PRO A 14 5.02 4.83 -7.14
CA PRO A 14 4.95 4.65 -8.57
C PRO A 14 4.51 3.21 -8.90
N ALA A 15 3.55 3.08 -9.81
CA ALA A 15 3.03 1.81 -10.28
C ALA A 15 4.15 0.85 -10.71
N GLY A 16 4.05 -0.41 -10.27
CA GLY A 16 5.04 -1.46 -10.57
C GLY A 16 6.42 -1.27 -9.93
N LYS A 17 6.61 -0.23 -9.11
CA LYS A 17 7.90 0.11 -8.48
C LYS A 17 7.82 0.25 -6.95
N ALA A 18 6.88 -0.42 -6.29
CA ALA A 18 6.90 -0.55 -4.84
C ALA A 18 8.17 -1.27 -4.39
N ASN A 19 8.86 -0.64 -3.44
CA ASN A 19 10.04 -1.18 -2.80
C ASN A 19 9.85 -1.12 -1.26
N PRO A 20 10.54 -1.99 -0.51
CA PRO A 20 10.51 -1.96 0.96
C PRO A 20 11.34 -0.81 1.55
N ALA A 21 11.84 0.12 0.73
CA ALA A 21 12.65 1.24 1.20
C ALA A 21 11.75 2.35 1.77
N THR A 22 12.39 3.42 2.26
CA THR A 22 11.71 4.65 2.69
C THR A 22 10.91 5.23 1.53
N PRO A 23 9.61 5.58 1.69
CA PRO A 23 8.82 5.73 2.93
C PRO A 23 8.00 4.49 3.36
N VAL A 24 7.97 3.43 2.56
CA VAL A 24 7.10 2.25 2.75
C VAL A 24 7.59 1.37 3.90
N GLY A 25 8.90 1.10 3.95
CA GLY A 25 9.52 0.22 4.93
C GLY A 25 9.30 0.64 6.38
N PRO A 26 9.67 1.87 6.78
CA PRO A 26 9.49 2.32 8.16
C PRO A 26 8.02 2.37 8.60
N ALA A 27 7.12 2.87 7.74
CA ALA A 27 5.71 3.06 8.08
C ALA A 27 4.97 1.74 8.32
N LEU A 28 5.27 0.72 7.51
CA LEU A 28 4.67 -0.61 7.62
C LEU A 28 5.40 -1.51 8.60
N GLY A 29 6.73 -1.40 8.70
CA GLY A 29 7.53 -2.13 9.68
C GLY A 29 7.16 -1.76 11.12
N GLN A 30 6.94 -0.47 11.40
CA GLN A 30 6.43 0.00 12.69
C GLN A 30 5.02 -0.52 13.01
N ALA A 31 4.24 -0.89 11.99
CA ALA A 31 2.90 -1.45 12.15
C ALA A 31 2.88 -2.99 12.17
N GLY A 32 4.03 -3.66 12.08
CA GLY A 32 4.12 -5.12 12.06
C GLY A 32 3.54 -5.76 10.78
N VAL A 33 3.47 -5.01 9.69
CA VAL A 33 2.89 -5.45 8.41
C VAL A 33 3.96 -6.08 7.51
N ASN A 34 3.57 -7.08 6.71
CA ASN A 34 4.47 -7.71 5.74
C ASN A 34 4.74 -6.78 4.53
N ILE A 35 5.84 -6.03 4.61
CA ILE A 35 6.28 -5.06 3.59
C ILE A 35 6.51 -5.74 2.24
N MET A 36 7.23 -6.86 2.20
CA MET A 36 7.56 -7.55 0.95
C MET A 36 6.32 -8.08 0.24
N GLY A 37 5.36 -8.61 1.00
CA GLY A 37 4.07 -9.06 0.47
C GLY A 37 3.30 -7.92 -0.17
N LEU A 38 3.23 -6.77 0.52
CA LEU A 38 2.58 -5.58 0.00
C LEU A 38 3.25 -5.05 -1.27
N CYS A 39 4.58 -4.95 -1.30
CA CYS A 39 5.30 -4.49 -2.50
C CYS A 39 5.03 -5.41 -3.69
N LYS A 40 5.04 -6.73 -3.49
CA LYS A 40 4.80 -7.70 -4.57
C LYS A 40 3.37 -7.61 -5.09
N GLU A 41 2.39 -7.56 -4.20
CA GLU A 41 0.98 -7.52 -4.59
C GLU A 41 0.59 -6.17 -5.20
N PHE A 42 1.12 -5.06 -4.67
CA PHE A 42 0.98 -3.74 -5.27
C PHE A 42 1.59 -3.71 -6.67
N ASN A 43 2.80 -4.23 -6.86
CA ASN A 43 3.45 -4.25 -8.18
C ASN A 43 2.67 -5.09 -9.18
N ALA A 44 2.13 -6.23 -8.77
CA ALA A 44 1.27 -7.05 -9.62
C ALA A 44 -0.02 -6.33 -10.01
N ARG A 45 -0.70 -5.69 -9.05
CA ARG A 45 -1.96 -4.96 -9.28
C ARG A 45 -1.78 -3.67 -10.11
N THR A 46 -0.65 -3.02 -9.97
CA THR A 46 -0.36 -1.74 -10.65
C THR A 46 0.50 -1.91 -11.89
N GLN A 47 0.80 -3.15 -12.30
CA GLN A 47 1.66 -3.42 -13.45
C GLN A 47 1.12 -2.78 -14.74
N GLU A 48 -0.20 -2.80 -14.92
CA GLU A 48 -0.89 -2.20 -16.07
C GLU A 48 -0.94 -0.67 -16.02
N GLN A 49 -0.53 -0.08 -14.89
CA GLN A 49 -0.60 1.36 -14.61
C GLN A 49 0.81 1.97 -14.57
N ALA A 50 1.81 1.23 -15.06
CA ALA A 50 3.20 1.62 -15.09
C ALA A 50 3.37 3.03 -15.67
N GLY A 51 4.03 3.90 -14.92
CA GLY A 51 4.20 5.31 -15.26
C GLY A 51 3.32 6.28 -14.48
N LEU A 52 2.32 5.80 -13.73
CA LEU A 52 1.48 6.62 -12.85
C LEU A 52 1.88 6.48 -11.38
N ILE A 53 1.65 7.53 -10.59
CA ILE A 53 1.79 7.50 -9.12
C ILE A 53 0.44 7.03 -8.55
N ILE A 54 0.45 5.86 -7.92
CA ILE A 54 -0.75 5.27 -7.31
C ILE A 54 -0.74 5.56 -5.81
N GLN A 55 -1.85 6.05 -5.30
CA GLN A 55 -2.04 6.21 -3.86
C GLN A 55 -2.47 4.87 -3.29
N VAL A 56 -1.71 4.34 -2.34
CA VAL A 56 -2.08 3.13 -1.60
C VAL A 56 -2.51 3.51 -0.19
N GLU A 57 -3.70 3.07 0.20
CA GLU A 57 -4.25 3.24 1.53
C GLU A 57 -4.29 1.88 2.22
N ILE A 58 -3.48 1.73 3.26
CA ILE A 58 -3.20 0.48 3.94
C ILE A 58 -3.85 0.55 5.31
N SER A 59 -4.89 -0.25 5.51
CA SER A 59 -5.58 -0.40 6.78
C SER A 59 -4.98 -1.60 7.51
N VAL A 60 -4.38 -1.34 8.67
CA VAL A 60 -3.84 -2.34 9.59
C VAL A 60 -4.88 -2.59 10.67
N TYR A 61 -5.15 -3.86 10.94
CA TYR A 61 -6.12 -4.30 11.93
C TYR A 61 -5.40 -4.81 13.19
N GLU A 62 -6.10 -4.84 14.33
CA GLU A 62 -5.54 -5.27 15.63
C GLU A 62 -5.01 -6.72 15.63
N ASP A 63 -5.46 -7.56 14.70
CA ASP A 63 -4.99 -8.94 14.52
C ASP A 63 -3.67 -9.02 13.72
N ARG A 64 -3.00 -7.88 13.48
CA ARG A 64 -1.83 -7.73 12.60
C ARG A 64 -2.10 -8.08 11.14
N SER A 65 -3.35 -8.30 10.76
CA SER A 65 -3.72 -8.36 9.34
C SER A 65 -3.67 -6.95 8.77
N PHE A 66 -3.49 -6.88 7.46
CA PHE A 66 -3.60 -5.63 6.73
C PHE A 66 -4.42 -5.84 5.46
N THR A 67 -5.10 -4.79 5.03
CA THR A 67 -5.70 -4.69 3.70
C THR A 67 -5.23 -3.40 3.07
N PHE A 68 -5.07 -3.37 1.76
CA PHE A 68 -4.70 -2.16 1.05
C PHE A 68 -5.62 -1.90 -0.13
N ILE A 69 -5.82 -0.63 -0.43
CA ILE A 69 -6.62 -0.17 -1.56
C ILE A 69 -5.73 0.70 -2.43
N THR A 70 -5.61 0.35 -3.71
CA THR A 70 -4.92 1.14 -4.72
C THR A 70 -5.89 2.15 -5.32
N LYS A 71 -5.69 3.43 -5.03
CA LYS A 71 -6.38 4.57 -5.64
C LYS A 71 -5.54 5.07 -6.81
N THR A 72 -6.05 4.88 -8.01
CA THR A 72 -5.49 5.51 -9.20
C THR A 72 -5.70 7.02 -9.13
N PRO A 73 -4.73 7.83 -9.57
CA PRO A 73 -4.96 9.27 -9.70
C PRO A 73 -6.16 9.49 -10.64
N PRO A 74 -7.08 10.41 -10.32
CA PRO A 74 -8.11 10.79 -11.28
C PRO A 74 -7.40 11.27 -12.55
N ALA A 75 -7.86 10.79 -13.71
CA ALA A 75 -7.34 11.28 -14.98
C ALA A 75 -7.37 12.82 -14.95
N PRO A 76 -6.28 13.52 -15.34
CA PRO A 76 -6.35 14.95 -15.52
C PRO A 76 -7.42 15.20 -16.60
N VAL A 77 -8.52 15.83 -16.18
CA VAL A 77 -9.53 16.40 -17.09
C VAL A 77 -8.98 17.65 -17.75
#